data_AF-A0AAU6CHZ2-F1
#
_entry.id   AF-A0AAU6CHZ2-F1
#
_cell.length_a   1.000
_cell.length_b   1.000
_cell.length_c   1.000
_cell.angle_alpha   90.00
_cell.angle_beta   90.00
_cell.angle_gamma   90.00
#
_symmetry.space_group_name_H-M   'P 1'
#
loop_
_entity.id
_entity.type
_entity.pdbx_description
1 polymer ?
#
loop_
_entity_poly.entity_id
_entity_poly.type
_entity_poly.pdbx_seq_one_letter_code
_entity_poly.pdbx_strand_id
1 'polypeptide(L)'
;MGYQGEARRPAPEQPGADGCLTVAIRLPVRVVAFAVVLPLRLLWDLLGAIGRACRTALLWVWRRVLAPPLAFVWRYLVVRPLVALYRFVLVPLAVALDFLWRHLVVRPLDALWRHVLVPGVRVLIVIPALWAWRTLVVPAARAVAIALAFVVRYALVVPVAFLVRYVLVVPAAFLVRYLLVVPGIFAWHWIVVPAARAAGIALAFAVRYVLVVPAVFVVRYLLVVPLAFMARYLVAVPVAFVWRRIVVPVARETGVALVFAWRGTAYVSRAVGRALAWAGRVLIAAPVAWVWRSVVGPALRWSRHAIWRPAVEAVAEVRRAVRRAFAVAPAHRPPPVPPRRRPVPYQPPAVAPPATAPAAYERPAPVPSAERRADPRKDFGRREDGRTPPSHR
;
A
#
# COMPACT_ATOMS: atom_id res chain seq x y z
N MET A 1 -81.41 -33.18 49.66
CA MET A 1 -81.28 -34.63 49.37
C MET A 1 -79.89 -34.82 48.78
N GLY A 2 -78.97 -35.64 49.27
CA GLY A 2 -78.98 -36.73 50.23
C GLY A 2 -77.69 -37.52 49.95
N TYR A 3 -77.28 -38.35 50.91
CA TYR A 3 -76.23 -39.37 50.79
C TYR A 3 -74.79 -38.85 50.89
N GLN A 4 -74.12 -39.00 52.04
CA GLN A 4 -73.57 -40.23 52.67
C GLN A 4 -72.04 -40.17 52.51
N GLY A 5 -71.19 -40.58 53.44
CA GLY A 5 -71.35 -41.10 54.79
C GLY A 5 -70.18 -40.57 55.62
N GLU A 6 -70.35 -40.37 56.92
CA GLU A 6 -70.06 -41.44 57.89
C GLU A 6 -68.72 -42.13 57.65
N ALA A 7 -67.63 -41.37 57.70
CA ALA A 7 -66.37 -41.92 58.16
C ALA A 7 -66.41 -41.90 59.70
N ARG A 8 -66.89 -43.02 60.26
CA ARG A 8 -66.80 -43.47 61.65
C ARG A 8 -65.80 -42.65 62.49
N ARG A 9 -66.31 -41.87 63.44
CA ARG A 9 -65.54 -41.67 64.67
C ARG A 9 -65.65 -42.97 65.46
N PRO A 10 -64.55 -43.67 65.75
CA PRO A 10 -64.63 -44.77 66.71
C PRO A 10 -65.15 -44.21 68.04
N ALA A 11 -66.06 -44.96 68.67
CA ALA A 11 -66.40 -44.80 70.06
C ALA A 11 -65.09 -44.69 70.89
N PRO A 12 -65.09 -43.97 72.02
CA PRO A 12 -63.96 -44.02 72.93
C PRO A 12 -63.86 -45.46 73.43
N GLU A 13 -63.03 -46.27 72.77
CA GLU A 13 -62.37 -47.37 73.45
C GLU A 13 -61.79 -46.75 74.72
N GLN A 14 -62.18 -47.27 75.87
CA GLN A 14 -61.39 -47.13 77.08
C GLN A 14 -60.20 -48.06 76.90
N PRO A 15 -58.96 -47.55 76.84
CA PRO A 15 -57.79 -48.37 77.07
C PRO A 15 -57.11 -47.81 78.32
N GLY A 16 -57.44 -48.44 79.44
CA GLY A 16 -56.52 -48.57 80.55
C GLY A 16 -56.39 -47.34 81.44
N ALA A 17 -56.15 -47.64 82.70
CA ALA A 17 -55.60 -46.75 83.71
C ALA A 17 -54.20 -46.19 83.35
N ASP A 18 -53.88 -46.08 82.06
CA ASP A 18 -52.68 -45.46 81.50
C ASP A 18 -52.93 -43.99 81.14
N GLY A 19 -54.17 -43.49 81.26
CA GLY A 19 -54.58 -42.14 80.88
C GLY A 19 -54.01 -41.01 81.75
N CYS A 20 -53.75 -41.24 83.04
CA CYS A 20 -53.03 -40.24 83.85
C CYS A 20 -51.52 -40.34 83.64
N LEU A 21 -50.95 -41.53 83.47
CA LEU A 21 -49.50 -41.65 83.26
C LEU A 21 -49.09 -41.21 81.85
N THR A 22 -49.81 -41.62 80.80
CA THR A 22 -49.48 -41.23 79.43
C THR A 22 -49.81 -39.78 79.13
N VAL A 23 -50.82 -39.16 79.76
CA VAL A 23 -51.06 -37.71 79.64
C VAL A 23 -50.10 -36.94 80.54
N ALA A 24 -49.85 -37.35 81.78
CA ALA A 24 -48.85 -36.70 82.64
C ALA A 24 -47.42 -36.85 82.12
N ILE A 25 -47.13 -37.87 81.29
CA ILE A 25 -45.83 -38.01 80.59
C ILE A 25 -45.86 -37.33 79.21
N ARG A 26 -46.94 -37.44 78.42
CA ARG A 26 -46.99 -36.83 77.07
C ARG A 26 -47.22 -35.33 77.08
N LEU A 27 -47.91 -34.77 78.07
CA LEU A 27 -48.13 -33.34 78.16
C LEU A 27 -46.79 -32.60 78.40
N PRO A 28 -45.92 -33.02 79.34
CA PRO A 28 -44.58 -32.45 79.43
C PRO A 28 -43.72 -32.85 78.23
N VAL A 29 -43.80 -34.08 77.70
CA VAL A 29 -43.00 -34.44 76.51
C VAL A 29 -43.42 -33.63 75.27
N ARG A 30 -44.70 -33.31 75.07
CA ARG A 30 -45.15 -32.42 73.98
C ARG A 30 -44.82 -30.97 74.27
N VAL A 31 -44.96 -30.50 75.50
CA VAL A 31 -44.56 -29.12 75.85
C VAL A 31 -43.05 -28.97 75.70
N VAL A 32 -42.24 -29.94 76.10
CA VAL A 32 -40.78 -29.98 75.89
C VAL A 32 -40.47 -30.15 74.41
N ALA A 33 -41.14 -31.04 73.68
CA ALA A 33 -40.94 -31.20 72.25
C ALA A 33 -41.34 -29.92 71.49
N PHE A 34 -42.42 -29.23 71.82
CA PHE A 34 -42.74 -27.94 71.20
C PHE A 34 -41.79 -26.84 71.69
N ALA A 35 -41.43 -26.80 72.97
CA ALA A 35 -40.46 -25.84 73.51
C ALA A 35 -39.03 -26.07 73.02
N VAL A 36 -38.71 -27.23 72.43
CA VAL A 36 -37.40 -27.54 71.85
C VAL A 36 -37.47 -27.52 70.32
N VAL A 37 -38.42 -28.24 69.73
CA VAL A 37 -38.58 -28.39 68.27
C VAL A 37 -39.09 -27.11 67.62
N LEU A 38 -40.01 -26.36 68.25
CA LEU A 38 -40.51 -25.11 67.67
C LEU A 38 -39.39 -24.05 67.59
N PRO A 39 -38.59 -23.78 68.65
CA PRO A 39 -37.47 -22.87 68.52
C PRO A 39 -36.35 -23.42 67.65
N LEU A 40 -36.11 -24.74 67.63
CA LEU A 40 -35.15 -25.35 66.71
C LEU A 40 -35.57 -25.18 65.24
N ARG A 41 -36.88 -25.24 64.96
CA ARG A 41 -37.43 -25.06 63.61
C ARG A 41 -37.48 -23.59 63.21
N LEU A 42 -37.80 -22.68 64.14
CA LEU A 42 -37.65 -21.24 63.92
C LEU A 42 -36.18 -20.88 63.66
N LEU A 43 -35.25 -21.49 64.40
CA LEU A 43 -33.81 -21.31 64.20
C LEU A 43 -33.39 -21.83 62.82
N TRP A 44 -33.95 -22.95 62.37
CA TRP A 44 -33.69 -23.50 61.04
C TRP A 44 -34.25 -22.64 59.91
N ASP A 45 -35.49 -22.16 60.03
CA ASP A 45 -36.09 -21.27 59.04
C ASP A 45 -35.41 -19.89 59.01
N LEU A 46 -34.95 -19.40 60.17
CA LEU A 46 -34.12 -18.20 60.26
C LEU A 46 -32.75 -18.43 59.60
N LEU A 47 -32.09 -19.57 59.84
CA LEU A 47 -30.85 -19.94 59.15
C LEU A 47 -31.05 -20.04 57.64
N GLY A 48 -32.16 -20.66 57.19
CA GLY A 48 -32.49 -20.79 55.78
C GLY A 48 -32.85 -19.47 55.12
N ALA A 49 -33.51 -18.55 55.84
CA ALA A 49 -33.78 -17.20 55.39
C ALA A 49 -32.49 -16.37 55.30
N ILE A 50 -31.63 -16.43 56.31
CA ILE A 50 -30.30 -15.79 56.31
C ILE A 50 -29.44 -16.36 55.18
N GLY A 51 -29.44 -17.69 54.98
CA GLY A 51 -28.72 -18.34 53.89
C GLY A 51 -29.21 -17.94 52.51
N ARG A 52 -30.53 -17.82 52.30
CA ARG A 52 -31.12 -17.36 51.04
C ARG A 52 -30.87 -15.87 50.79
N ALA A 53 -30.97 -15.04 51.82
CA ALA A 53 -30.63 -13.62 51.74
C ALA A 53 -29.14 -13.44 51.42
N CYS A 54 -28.26 -14.22 52.07
CA CYS A 54 -26.82 -14.19 51.83
C CYS A 54 -26.48 -14.67 50.41
N ARG A 55 -27.09 -15.75 49.92
CA ARG A 55 -26.88 -16.23 48.53
C ARG A 55 -27.33 -15.20 47.51
N THR A 56 -28.49 -14.56 47.74
CA THR A 56 -29.04 -13.57 46.81
C THR A 56 -28.21 -12.30 46.83
N ALA A 57 -27.78 -11.84 48.01
CA ALA A 57 -26.85 -10.74 48.17
C ALA A 57 -25.50 -11.05 47.50
N LEU A 58 -24.96 -12.25 47.69
CA LEU A 58 -23.69 -12.67 47.09
C LEU A 58 -23.78 -12.73 45.57
N LEU A 59 -24.86 -13.26 45.00
CA LEU A 59 -25.08 -13.29 43.55
C LEU A 59 -25.33 -11.88 42.99
N TRP A 60 -26.00 -11.01 43.73
CA TRP A 60 -26.21 -9.62 43.36
C TRP A 60 -24.88 -8.86 43.34
N VAL A 61 -24.08 -8.99 44.40
CA VAL A 61 -22.73 -8.42 44.49
C VAL A 61 -21.82 -9.01 43.42
N TRP A 62 -21.85 -10.32 43.19
CA TRP A 62 -21.07 -10.97 42.14
C TRP A 62 -21.44 -10.42 40.76
N ARG A 63 -22.73 -10.34 40.43
CA ARG A 63 -23.21 -9.83 39.12
C ARG A 63 -22.99 -8.34 38.93
N ARG A 64 -23.13 -7.54 39.98
CA ARG A 64 -23.09 -6.07 39.90
C ARG A 64 -21.67 -5.52 40.07
N VAL A 65 -20.85 -6.18 40.89
CA VAL A 65 -19.54 -5.66 41.32
C VAL A 65 -18.39 -6.46 40.72
N LEU A 66 -18.44 -7.81 40.73
CA LEU A 66 -17.31 -8.63 40.25
C LEU A 66 -17.38 -9.00 38.76
N ALA A 67 -18.55 -9.28 38.23
CA ALA A 67 -18.71 -9.72 36.84
C ALA A 67 -18.35 -8.63 35.81
N PRO A 68 -18.69 -7.33 35.99
CA PRO A 68 -18.29 -6.29 35.05
C PRO A 68 -16.78 -6.09 34.95
N PRO A 69 -16.00 -5.96 36.05
CA PRO A 69 -14.55 -5.85 35.93
C PRO A 69 -13.92 -7.14 35.44
N LEU A 70 -14.43 -8.32 35.82
CA LEU A 70 -13.90 -9.59 35.31
C LEU A 70 -14.16 -9.76 33.80
N ALA A 71 -15.34 -9.35 33.31
CA ALA A 71 -15.65 -9.33 31.88
C ALA A 71 -14.84 -8.27 31.13
N PHE A 72 -14.58 -7.11 31.75
CA PHE A 72 -13.71 -6.08 31.19
C PHE A 72 -12.27 -6.58 31.08
N VAL A 73 -11.74 -7.20 32.14
CA VAL A 73 -10.43 -7.85 32.15
C VAL A 73 -10.38 -8.97 31.11
N TRP A 74 -11.38 -9.85 31.04
CA TRP A 74 -11.41 -10.91 30.01
C TRP A 74 -11.44 -10.34 28.58
N ARG A 75 -12.29 -9.35 28.32
CA ARG A 75 -12.39 -8.71 27.01
C ARG A 75 -11.11 -7.96 26.64
N TYR A 76 -10.46 -7.32 27.61
CA TYR A 76 -9.26 -6.55 27.35
C TYR A 76 -7.99 -7.41 27.30
N LEU A 77 -7.91 -8.45 28.13
CA LEU A 77 -6.72 -9.28 28.33
C LEU A 77 -6.71 -10.53 27.45
N VAL A 78 -7.87 -11.02 26.99
CA VAL A 78 -7.97 -12.21 26.14
C VAL A 78 -8.53 -11.85 24.78
N VAL A 79 -9.71 -11.22 24.74
CA VAL A 79 -10.39 -10.98 23.46
C VAL A 79 -9.64 -9.97 22.60
N ARG A 80 -9.21 -8.83 23.16
CA ARG A 80 -8.43 -7.84 22.40
C ARG A 80 -7.10 -8.37 21.87
N PRO A 81 -6.22 -9.04 22.65
CA PRO A 81 -4.99 -9.58 22.10
C PRO A 81 -5.26 -10.74 21.13
N LEU A 82 -6.30 -11.55 21.33
CA LEU A 82 -6.65 -12.60 20.38
C LEU A 82 -7.16 -12.02 19.04
N VAL A 83 -7.98 -10.97 19.09
CA VAL A 83 -8.43 -10.24 17.88
C VAL A 83 -7.26 -9.51 17.22
N ALA A 84 -6.36 -8.92 18.02
CA ALA A 84 -5.13 -8.33 17.51
C ALA A 84 -4.25 -9.40 16.85
N LEU A 85 -4.07 -10.56 17.47
CA LEU A 85 -3.31 -11.69 16.92
C LEU A 85 -3.95 -12.19 15.62
N TYR A 86 -5.27 -12.35 15.58
CA TYR A 86 -5.98 -12.72 14.37
C TYR A 86 -5.75 -11.68 13.26
N ARG A 87 -5.92 -10.39 13.56
CA ARG A 87 -5.84 -9.32 12.58
C ARG A 87 -4.42 -8.99 12.12
N PHE A 88 -3.43 -9.15 12.99
CA PHE A 88 -2.02 -8.86 12.71
C PHE A 88 -1.19 -10.08 12.32
N VAL A 89 -1.66 -11.31 12.57
CA VAL A 89 -0.92 -12.52 12.23
C VAL A 89 -1.71 -13.39 11.26
N LEU A 90 -2.92 -13.82 11.60
CA LEU A 90 -3.69 -14.71 10.70
C LEU A 90 -4.09 -14.03 9.40
N VAL A 91 -4.55 -12.79 9.44
CA VAL A 91 -4.93 -12.05 8.22
C VAL A 91 -3.74 -11.86 7.27
N PRO A 92 -2.58 -11.31 7.70
CA PRO A 92 -1.45 -11.19 6.79
C PRO A 92 -0.87 -12.55 6.38
N LEU A 93 -0.94 -13.58 7.22
CA LEU A 93 -0.53 -14.94 6.85
C LEU A 93 -1.44 -15.53 5.77
N ALA A 94 -2.76 -15.34 5.88
CA ALA A 94 -3.73 -15.77 4.88
C ALA A 94 -3.53 -15.02 3.56
N VAL A 95 -3.29 -13.70 3.61
CA VAL A 95 -2.98 -12.89 2.43
C VAL A 95 -1.65 -13.32 1.81
N ALA A 96 -0.63 -13.62 2.61
CA ALA A 96 0.65 -14.10 2.12
C ALA A 96 0.55 -15.49 1.48
N LEU A 97 -0.24 -16.40 2.06
CA LEU A 97 -0.47 -17.73 1.53
C LEU A 97 -1.28 -17.68 0.23
N ASP A 98 -2.30 -16.84 0.16
CA ASP A 98 -3.08 -16.60 -1.04
C ASP A 98 -2.24 -15.92 -2.14
N PHE A 99 -1.40 -14.95 -1.78
CA PHE A 99 -0.44 -14.36 -2.71
C PHE A 99 0.52 -15.41 -3.26
N LEU A 100 1.08 -16.27 -2.39
CA LEU A 100 1.98 -17.35 -2.77
C LEU A 100 1.28 -18.35 -3.69
N TRP A 101 0.06 -18.78 -3.36
CA TRP A 101 -0.73 -19.69 -4.19
C TRP A 101 -1.01 -19.11 -5.58
N ARG A 102 -1.47 -17.84 -5.63
CA ARG A 102 -1.75 -17.17 -6.90
C ARG A 102 -0.50 -17.02 -7.75
N HIS A 103 0.64 -16.65 -7.15
CA HIS A 103 1.89 -16.47 -7.89
C HIS A 103 2.55 -17.78 -8.30
N LEU A 104 2.55 -18.78 -7.42
CA LEU A 104 3.31 -20.02 -7.59
C LEU A 104 2.54 -21.10 -8.32
N VAL A 105 1.21 -21.09 -8.26
CA VAL A 105 0.37 -22.11 -8.90
C VAL A 105 -0.48 -21.51 -9.99
N VAL A 106 -1.29 -20.49 -9.67
CA VAL A 106 -2.29 -19.97 -10.63
C VAL A 106 -1.61 -19.30 -11.82
N ARG A 107 -0.65 -18.40 -11.59
CA ARG A 107 0.05 -17.71 -12.68
C ARG A 107 0.87 -18.64 -13.59
N PRO A 108 1.68 -19.59 -13.09
CA PRO A 108 2.38 -20.49 -13.99
C PRO A 108 1.44 -21.45 -14.69
N LEU A 109 0.37 -21.91 -14.04
CA LEU A 109 -0.63 -22.75 -14.69
C LEU A 109 -1.38 -22.01 -15.80
N ASP A 110 -1.73 -20.75 -15.56
CA ASP A 110 -2.36 -19.87 -16.54
C ASP A 110 -1.39 -19.48 -17.68
N ALA A 111 -0.11 -19.22 -17.36
CA ALA A 111 0.93 -19.02 -18.36
C ALA A 111 1.11 -20.28 -19.22
N LEU A 112 1.13 -21.48 -18.61
CA LEU A 112 1.22 -22.76 -19.30
C LEU A 112 -0.01 -22.99 -20.20
N TRP A 113 -1.21 -22.69 -19.68
CA TRP A 113 -2.45 -22.78 -20.45
C TRP A 113 -2.41 -21.88 -21.69
N ARG A 114 -2.06 -20.60 -21.50
CA ARG A 114 -2.06 -19.59 -22.58
C ARG A 114 -0.90 -19.76 -23.57
N HIS A 115 0.27 -20.22 -23.14
CA HIS A 115 1.44 -20.32 -24.01
C HIS A 115 1.69 -21.71 -24.58
N VAL A 116 1.22 -22.78 -23.91
CA VAL A 116 1.47 -24.16 -24.37
C VAL A 116 0.18 -24.81 -24.87
N LEU A 117 -0.89 -24.82 -24.08
CA LEU A 117 -2.12 -25.51 -24.50
C LEU A 117 -2.85 -24.78 -25.63
N VAL A 118 -3.13 -23.48 -25.47
CA VAL A 118 -3.88 -22.73 -26.49
C VAL A 118 -3.13 -22.70 -27.84
N PRO A 119 -1.81 -22.40 -27.89
CA PRO A 119 -1.07 -22.42 -29.14
C PRO A 119 -0.88 -23.84 -29.66
N GLY A 120 -0.65 -24.82 -28.78
CA GLY A 120 -0.53 -26.22 -29.14
C GLY A 120 -1.79 -26.75 -29.84
N VAL A 121 -2.97 -26.55 -29.26
CA VAL A 121 -4.25 -26.95 -29.86
C VAL A 121 -4.48 -26.21 -31.19
N ARG A 122 -4.19 -24.90 -31.23
CA ARG A 122 -4.39 -24.10 -32.43
C ARG A 122 -3.45 -24.52 -33.57
N VAL A 123 -2.18 -24.78 -33.26
CA VAL A 123 -1.18 -25.17 -34.26
C VAL A 123 -1.30 -26.63 -34.66
N LEU A 124 -1.67 -27.53 -33.75
CA LEU A 124 -1.76 -28.96 -34.03
C LEU A 124 -3.07 -29.36 -34.71
N ILE A 125 -4.17 -28.70 -34.39
CA ILE A 125 -5.51 -29.10 -34.88
C ILE A 125 -6.03 -28.07 -35.87
N VAL A 126 -6.04 -26.79 -35.50
CA VAL A 126 -6.72 -25.75 -36.29
C VAL A 126 -5.93 -25.39 -37.54
N ILE A 127 -4.61 -25.25 -37.46
CA ILE A 127 -3.78 -24.94 -38.64
C ILE A 127 -3.81 -26.08 -39.67
N PRO A 128 -3.63 -27.38 -39.29
CA PRO A 128 -3.66 -28.46 -40.27
C PRO A 128 -5.04 -28.69 -40.84
N ALA A 129 -6.11 -28.51 -40.05
CA ALA A 129 -7.48 -28.59 -40.56
C ALA A 129 -7.80 -27.45 -41.54
N LEU A 130 -7.41 -26.21 -41.23
CA LEU A 130 -7.58 -25.06 -42.13
C LEU A 130 -6.72 -25.19 -43.39
N TRP A 131 -5.49 -25.68 -43.24
CA TRP A 131 -4.61 -25.94 -44.36
C TRP A 131 -5.19 -27.05 -45.23
N ALA A 132 -5.59 -28.19 -44.68
CA ALA A 132 -6.26 -29.27 -45.41
C ALA A 132 -7.52 -28.78 -46.14
N TRP A 133 -8.38 -28.00 -45.47
CA TRP A 133 -9.55 -27.38 -46.10
C TRP A 133 -9.16 -26.47 -47.27
N ARG A 134 -8.17 -25.59 -47.07
CA ARG A 134 -7.76 -24.60 -48.06
C ARG A 134 -6.93 -25.18 -49.20
N THR A 135 -6.22 -26.28 -48.98
CA THR A 135 -5.36 -26.93 -49.98
C THR A 135 -6.08 -28.05 -50.73
N LEU A 136 -7.13 -28.64 -50.17
CA LEU A 136 -7.90 -29.71 -50.84
C LEU A 136 -9.25 -29.21 -51.34
N VAL A 137 -10.06 -28.60 -50.46
CA VAL A 137 -11.46 -28.26 -50.79
C VAL A 137 -11.54 -27.01 -51.66
N VAL A 138 -10.76 -25.97 -51.35
CA VAL A 138 -10.80 -24.72 -52.13
C VAL A 138 -10.31 -24.90 -53.57
N PRO A 139 -9.17 -25.56 -53.87
CA PRO A 139 -8.75 -25.76 -55.25
C PRO A 139 -9.63 -26.77 -55.97
N ALA A 140 -10.15 -27.81 -55.30
CA ALA A 140 -11.10 -28.73 -55.94
C ALA A 140 -12.41 -28.01 -56.30
N ALA A 141 -12.98 -27.24 -55.38
CA ALA A 141 -14.20 -26.46 -55.64
C ALA A 141 -13.96 -25.38 -56.72
N ARG A 142 -12.81 -24.72 -56.71
CA ARG A 142 -12.42 -23.77 -57.76
C ARG A 142 -12.18 -24.45 -59.10
N ALA A 143 -11.54 -25.61 -59.14
CA ALA A 143 -11.31 -26.36 -60.38
C ALA A 143 -12.63 -26.83 -60.98
N VAL A 144 -13.56 -27.34 -60.16
CA VAL A 144 -14.91 -27.72 -60.61
C VAL A 144 -15.71 -26.50 -61.06
N ALA A 145 -15.67 -25.39 -60.31
CA ALA A 145 -16.35 -24.16 -60.69
C ALA A 145 -15.77 -23.54 -61.96
N ILE A 146 -14.45 -23.56 -62.14
CA ILE A 146 -13.77 -23.09 -63.35
C ILE A 146 -14.09 -24.02 -64.51
N ALA A 147 -14.07 -25.34 -64.32
CA ALA A 147 -14.43 -26.30 -65.37
C ALA A 147 -15.89 -26.12 -65.80
N LEU A 148 -16.82 -26.02 -64.85
CA LEU A 148 -18.23 -25.77 -65.13
C LEU A 148 -18.45 -24.41 -65.80
N ALA A 149 -17.82 -23.35 -65.28
CA ALA A 149 -17.88 -22.02 -65.87
C ALA A 149 -17.24 -21.98 -67.25
N PHE A 150 -16.16 -22.75 -67.50
CA PHE A 150 -15.51 -22.86 -68.79
C PHE A 150 -16.42 -23.60 -69.77
N VAL A 151 -17.04 -24.71 -69.38
CA VAL A 151 -18.01 -25.42 -70.21
C VAL A 151 -19.18 -24.51 -70.55
N VAL A 152 -19.82 -23.88 -69.57
CA VAL A 152 -20.95 -22.97 -69.81
C VAL A 152 -20.52 -21.76 -70.66
N ARG A 153 -19.37 -21.16 -70.34
CA ARG A 153 -18.89 -19.99 -71.04
C ARG A 153 -18.51 -20.31 -72.47
N TYR A 154 -17.75 -21.36 -72.74
CA TYR A 154 -17.30 -21.68 -74.10
C TYR A 154 -18.35 -22.41 -74.93
N ALA A 155 -19.20 -23.25 -74.33
CA ALA A 155 -20.24 -23.96 -75.06
C ALA A 155 -21.48 -23.09 -75.36
N LEU A 156 -21.83 -22.14 -74.48
CA LEU A 156 -23.03 -21.32 -74.64
C LEU A 156 -22.71 -19.84 -74.80
N VAL A 157 -21.95 -19.26 -73.87
CA VAL A 157 -21.79 -17.80 -73.83
C VAL A 157 -20.89 -17.28 -74.94
N VAL A 158 -19.80 -17.95 -75.28
CA VAL A 158 -18.87 -17.53 -76.34
C VAL A 158 -19.55 -17.63 -77.71
N PRO A 159 -20.22 -18.72 -78.12
CA PRO A 159 -20.89 -18.75 -79.40
C PRO A 159 -22.02 -17.70 -79.48
N VAL A 160 -22.82 -17.55 -78.43
CA VAL A 160 -23.91 -16.56 -78.42
C VAL A 160 -23.36 -15.13 -78.36
N ALA A 161 -22.38 -14.84 -77.52
CA ALA A 161 -21.78 -13.52 -77.40
C ALA A 161 -20.92 -13.16 -78.60
N PHE A 162 -20.27 -14.12 -79.27
CA PHE A 162 -19.57 -13.89 -80.52
C PHE A 162 -20.57 -13.56 -81.63
N LEU A 163 -21.68 -14.29 -81.70
CA LEU A 163 -22.77 -14.00 -82.64
C LEU A 163 -23.34 -12.59 -82.38
N VAL A 164 -23.75 -12.29 -81.15
CA VAL A 164 -24.30 -10.97 -80.79
C VAL A 164 -23.25 -9.86 -80.95
N ARG A 165 -22.00 -10.09 -80.54
CA ARG A 165 -20.97 -9.04 -80.59
C ARG A 165 -20.53 -8.75 -82.01
N TYR A 166 -20.32 -9.76 -82.86
CA TYR A 166 -19.87 -9.54 -84.22
C TYR A 166 -21.01 -9.05 -85.13
N VAL A 167 -22.24 -9.55 -84.95
CA VAL A 167 -23.38 -9.21 -85.80
C VAL A 167 -24.06 -7.91 -85.38
N LEU A 168 -24.22 -7.65 -84.07
CA LEU A 168 -24.96 -6.48 -83.58
C LEU A 168 -24.06 -5.41 -82.94
N VAL A 169 -23.17 -5.80 -82.02
CA VAL A 169 -22.49 -4.81 -81.17
C VAL A 169 -21.30 -4.15 -81.86
N VAL A 170 -20.49 -4.87 -82.63
CA VAL A 170 -19.36 -4.28 -83.38
C VAL A 170 -19.85 -3.20 -84.35
N PRO A 171 -20.87 -3.45 -85.20
CA PRO A 171 -21.37 -2.40 -86.07
C PRO A 171 -22.06 -1.27 -85.29
N ALA A 172 -22.91 -1.58 -84.31
CA ALA A 172 -23.64 -0.55 -83.56
C ALA A 172 -22.72 0.28 -82.64
N ALA A 173 -21.78 -0.35 -81.95
CA ALA A 173 -20.84 0.35 -81.06
C ALA A 173 -19.79 1.14 -81.84
N PHE A 174 -19.35 0.67 -83.01
CA PHE A 174 -18.50 1.48 -83.89
C PHE A 174 -19.24 2.74 -84.35
N LEU A 175 -20.51 2.60 -84.74
CA LEU A 175 -21.35 3.71 -85.17
C LEU A 175 -21.62 4.70 -84.04
N VAL A 176 -22.06 4.23 -82.87
CA VAL A 176 -22.35 5.09 -81.70
C VAL A 176 -21.08 5.73 -81.15
N ARG A 177 -19.98 4.96 -81.06
CA ARG A 177 -18.73 5.47 -80.48
C ARG A 177 -18.12 6.56 -81.34
N TYR A 178 -18.07 6.37 -82.66
CA TYR A 178 -17.48 7.34 -83.56
C TYR A 178 -18.40 8.55 -83.80
N LEU A 179 -19.72 8.33 -83.90
CA LEU A 179 -20.67 9.38 -84.24
C LEU A 179 -21.13 10.24 -83.05
N LEU A 180 -21.30 9.64 -81.87
CA LEU A 180 -21.89 10.33 -80.71
C LEU A 180 -20.90 10.50 -79.57
N VAL A 181 -20.14 9.45 -79.25
CA VAL A 181 -19.31 9.42 -78.04
C VAL A 181 -18.03 10.21 -78.21
N VAL A 182 -17.32 10.09 -79.34
CA VAL A 182 -16.11 10.89 -79.60
C VAL A 182 -16.41 12.41 -79.60
N PRO A 183 -17.41 12.92 -80.33
CA PRO A 183 -17.74 14.35 -80.26
C PRO A 183 -18.34 14.75 -78.92
N GLY A 184 -19.16 13.89 -78.29
CA GLY A 184 -19.75 14.17 -76.98
C GLY A 184 -18.72 14.25 -75.85
N ILE A 185 -17.75 13.33 -75.81
CA ILE A 185 -16.66 13.35 -74.83
C ILE A 185 -15.77 14.58 -75.05
N PHE A 186 -15.47 14.90 -76.30
CA PHE A 186 -14.67 16.08 -76.63
C PHE A 186 -15.37 17.37 -76.18
N ALA A 187 -16.66 17.52 -76.49
CA ALA A 187 -17.47 18.66 -76.05
C ALA A 187 -17.62 18.74 -74.52
N TRP A 188 -17.85 17.60 -73.85
CA TRP A 188 -17.96 17.54 -72.39
C TRP A 188 -16.68 17.99 -71.69
N HIS A 189 -15.52 17.48 -72.13
CA HIS A 189 -14.24 17.79 -71.49
C HIS A 189 -13.75 19.19 -71.79
N TRP A 190 -13.97 19.71 -73.00
CA TRP A 190 -13.49 21.04 -73.39
C TRP A 190 -14.41 22.18 -72.97
N ILE A 191 -15.72 21.94 -72.82
CA ILE A 191 -16.69 23.01 -72.54
C ILE A 191 -17.28 22.87 -71.13
N VAL A 192 -17.84 21.71 -70.80
CA VAL A 192 -18.63 21.55 -69.58
C VAL A 192 -17.76 21.47 -68.33
N VAL A 193 -16.68 20.69 -68.37
CA VAL A 193 -15.77 20.52 -67.22
C VAL A 193 -15.10 21.83 -66.79
N PRO A 194 -14.46 22.62 -67.69
CA PRO A 194 -13.85 23.89 -67.29
C PRO A 194 -14.90 24.93 -66.86
N ALA A 195 -16.05 25.00 -67.53
CA ALA A 195 -17.12 25.93 -67.14
C ALA A 195 -17.72 25.59 -65.77
N ALA A 196 -17.99 24.30 -65.49
CA ALA A 196 -18.52 23.86 -64.21
C ALA A 196 -17.52 24.06 -63.06
N ARG A 197 -16.22 23.84 -63.30
CA ARG A 197 -15.19 24.13 -62.30
C ARG A 197 -15.05 25.61 -62.03
N ALA A 198 -15.06 26.46 -63.06
CA ALA A 198 -15.01 27.91 -62.88
C ALA A 198 -16.23 28.43 -62.11
N ALA A 199 -17.44 27.98 -62.47
CA ALA A 199 -18.67 28.35 -61.77
C ALA A 199 -18.70 27.85 -60.32
N GLY A 200 -18.25 26.61 -60.07
CA GLY A 200 -18.16 26.04 -58.73
C GLY A 200 -17.18 26.79 -57.83
N ILE A 201 -16.01 27.18 -58.35
CA ILE A 201 -15.03 27.98 -57.61
C ILE A 201 -15.60 29.38 -57.32
N ALA A 202 -16.21 30.04 -58.31
CA ALA A 202 -16.80 31.37 -58.13
C ALA A 202 -17.93 31.36 -57.08
N LEU A 203 -18.82 30.37 -57.14
CA LEU A 203 -19.92 30.23 -56.18
C LEU A 203 -19.39 29.92 -54.76
N ALA A 204 -18.40 29.03 -54.63
CA ALA A 204 -17.80 28.71 -53.35
C ALA A 204 -17.10 29.93 -52.72
N PHE A 205 -16.40 30.73 -53.52
CA PHE A 205 -15.80 31.99 -53.07
C PHE A 205 -16.88 33.00 -52.66
N ALA A 206 -17.92 33.19 -53.47
CA ALA A 206 -19.01 34.10 -53.16
C ALA A 206 -19.71 33.71 -51.85
N VAL A 207 -20.09 32.44 -51.68
CA VAL A 207 -20.74 31.96 -50.45
C VAL A 207 -19.81 32.14 -49.25
N ARG A 208 -18.54 31.78 -49.37
CA ARG A 208 -17.59 31.87 -48.26
C ARG A 208 -17.39 33.31 -47.80
N TYR A 209 -17.17 34.24 -48.72
CA TYR A 209 -16.88 35.63 -48.36
C TYR A 209 -18.12 36.46 -48.07
N VAL A 210 -19.24 36.22 -48.75
CA VAL A 210 -20.47 37.01 -48.59
C VAL A 210 -21.34 36.53 -47.43
N LEU A 211 -21.36 35.23 -47.13
CA LEU A 211 -22.20 34.67 -46.06
C LEU A 211 -21.37 34.24 -44.86
N VAL A 212 -20.35 33.41 -45.08
CA VAL A 212 -19.65 32.74 -43.95
C VAL A 212 -18.78 33.72 -43.17
N VAL A 213 -17.99 34.55 -43.85
CA VAL A 213 -17.12 35.54 -43.17
C VAL A 213 -17.93 36.52 -42.31
N PRO A 214 -18.98 37.21 -42.82
CA PRO A 214 -19.76 38.12 -41.98
C PRO A 214 -20.56 37.39 -40.91
N ALA A 215 -21.12 36.20 -41.17
CA ALA A 215 -21.82 35.44 -40.15
C ALA A 215 -20.89 35.03 -39.00
N VAL A 216 -19.68 34.54 -39.30
CA VAL A 216 -18.67 34.19 -38.28
C VAL A 216 -18.21 35.43 -37.52
N PHE A 217 -18.02 36.55 -38.20
CA PHE A 217 -17.65 37.82 -37.57
C PHE A 217 -18.74 38.29 -36.59
N VAL A 218 -20.01 38.27 -37.03
CA VAL A 218 -21.16 38.64 -36.19
C VAL A 218 -21.28 37.71 -34.99
N VAL A 219 -21.27 36.39 -35.17
CA VAL A 219 -21.37 35.44 -34.04
C VAL A 219 -20.22 35.62 -33.06
N ARG A 220 -18.99 35.78 -33.56
CA ARG A 220 -17.81 35.88 -32.70
C ARG A 220 -17.78 37.19 -31.91
N TYR A 221 -18.06 38.32 -32.54
CA TYR A 221 -18.02 39.62 -31.85
C TYR A 221 -19.29 39.92 -31.05
N LEU A 222 -20.47 39.56 -31.57
CA LEU A 222 -21.74 39.88 -30.93
C LEU A 222 -22.11 38.89 -29.81
N LEU A 223 -21.62 37.65 -29.88
CA LEU A 223 -22.05 36.59 -28.96
C LEU A 223 -20.88 36.07 -28.12
N VAL A 224 -19.78 35.67 -28.77
CA VAL A 224 -18.66 35.02 -28.05
C VAL A 224 -17.88 36.02 -27.19
N VAL A 225 -17.55 37.20 -27.72
CA VAL A 225 -16.82 38.22 -26.97
C VAL A 225 -17.59 38.70 -25.73
N PRO A 226 -18.88 39.13 -25.80
CA PRO A 226 -19.61 39.56 -24.62
C PRO A 226 -19.89 38.42 -23.65
N LEU A 227 -20.17 37.20 -24.14
CA LEU A 227 -20.36 36.05 -23.26
C LEU A 227 -19.08 35.68 -22.51
N ALA A 228 -17.93 35.68 -23.20
CA ALA A 228 -16.63 35.44 -22.57
C ALA A 228 -16.27 36.54 -21.57
N PHE A 229 -16.57 37.80 -21.89
CA PHE A 229 -16.36 38.93 -20.99
C PHE A 229 -17.25 38.83 -19.74
N MET A 230 -18.54 38.54 -19.93
CA MET A 230 -19.49 38.30 -18.83
C MET A 230 -19.07 37.10 -17.99
N ALA A 231 -18.71 35.96 -18.58
CA ALA A 231 -18.24 34.80 -17.83
C ALA A 231 -16.99 35.10 -17.00
N ARG A 232 -16.04 35.85 -17.57
CA ARG A 232 -14.81 36.24 -16.85
C ARG A 232 -15.11 37.15 -15.66
N TYR A 233 -15.96 38.17 -15.83
CA TYR A 233 -16.27 39.10 -14.75
C TYR A 233 -17.27 38.54 -13.73
N LEU A 234 -18.28 37.80 -14.18
CA LEU A 234 -19.34 37.26 -13.32
C LEU A 234 -18.90 36.00 -12.57
N VAL A 235 -17.98 35.20 -13.12
CA VAL A 235 -17.59 33.92 -12.50
C VAL A 235 -16.13 33.95 -12.07
N ALA A 236 -15.21 34.27 -12.98
CA ALA A 236 -13.78 34.14 -12.66
C ALA A 236 -13.31 35.15 -11.60
N VAL A 237 -13.82 36.39 -11.63
CA VAL A 237 -13.49 37.42 -10.62
C VAL A 237 -14.01 37.04 -9.21
N PRO A 238 -15.30 36.71 -9.00
CA PRO A 238 -15.77 36.34 -7.66
C PRO A 238 -15.19 35.01 -7.18
N VAL A 239 -14.99 34.03 -8.07
CA VAL A 239 -14.33 32.76 -7.69
C VAL A 239 -12.88 33.02 -7.27
N ALA A 240 -12.12 33.82 -8.01
CA ALA A 240 -10.76 34.18 -7.64
C ALA A 240 -10.71 34.99 -6.33
N PHE A 241 -11.69 35.86 -6.10
CA PHE A 241 -11.84 36.61 -4.85
C PHE A 241 -12.13 35.70 -3.66
N VAL A 242 -13.12 34.80 -3.77
CA VAL A 242 -13.47 33.80 -2.75
C VAL A 242 -12.30 32.87 -2.46
N TRP A 243 -11.61 32.41 -3.52
CA TRP A 243 -10.42 31.58 -3.38
C TRP A 243 -9.32 32.26 -2.56
N ARG A 244 -8.98 33.51 -2.92
CA ARG A 244 -7.94 34.29 -2.23
C ARG A 244 -8.35 34.69 -0.81
N ARG A 245 -9.63 34.99 -0.58
CA ARG A 245 -10.11 35.55 0.69
C ARG A 245 -10.54 34.51 1.71
N ILE A 246 -11.02 33.35 1.27
CA ILE A 246 -11.58 32.32 2.16
C ILE A 246 -10.72 31.05 2.09
N VAL A 247 -10.46 30.51 0.90
CA VAL A 247 -9.80 29.20 0.77
C VAL A 247 -8.33 29.25 1.19
N VAL A 248 -7.58 30.26 0.75
CA VAL A 248 -6.17 30.43 1.12
C VAL A 248 -5.96 30.57 2.65
N PRO A 249 -6.68 31.45 3.37
CA PRO A 249 -6.53 31.52 4.82
C PRO A 249 -7.04 30.27 5.55
N VAL A 250 -8.17 29.67 5.13
CA VAL A 250 -8.66 28.43 5.76
C VAL A 250 -7.69 27.26 5.56
N ALA A 251 -7.08 27.13 4.38
CA ALA A 251 -6.03 26.14 4.12
C ALA A 251 -4.78 26.39 4.97
N ARG A 252 -4.45 27.67 5.22
CA ARG A 252 -3.32 28.05 6.10
C ARG A 252 -3.60 27.69 7.56
N GLU A 253 -4.78 28.01 8.08
CA GLU A 253 -5.18 27.70 9.46
C GLU A 253 -5.30 26.18 9.70
N THR A 254 -5.89 25.46 8.75
CA THR A 254 -5.98 23.98 8.82
C THR A 254 -4.61 23.32 8.72
N GLY A 255 -3.71 23.85 7.88
CA GLY A 255 -2.32 23.40 7.82
C GLY A 255 -1.58 23.57 9.15
N VAL A 256 -1.78 24.70 9.83
CA VAL A 256 -1.19 24.95 11.15
C VAL A 256 -1.77 24.00 12.20
N ALA A 257 -3.09 23.83 12.25
CA ALA A 257 -3.75 22.89 13.17
C ALA A 257 -3.31 21.44 12.97
N LEU A 258 -3.14 21.01 11.71
CA LEU A 258 -2.67 19.66 11.37
C LEU A 258 -1.22 19.44 11.83
N VAL A 259 -0.35 20.46 11.70
CA VAL A 259 1.04 20.40 12.18
C VAL A 259 1.09 20.31 13.71
N PHE A 260 0.20 20.99 14.43
CA PHE A 260 0.08 20.86 15.89
C PHE A 260 -0.42 19.47 16.31
N ALA A 261 -1.43 18.93 15.63
CA ALA A 261 -1.92 17.57 15.88
C ALA A 261 -0.83 16.51 15.61
N TRP A 262 -0.05 16.69 14.54
CA TRP A 262 1.07 15.82 14.18
C TRP A 262 2.25 15.89 15.17
N ARG A 263 2.50 17.07 15.76
CA ARG A 263 3.48 17.20 16.85
C ARG A 263 3.03 16.48 18.13
N GLY A 264 1.72 16.45 18.40
CA GLY A 264 1.14 15.67 19.51
C GLY A 264 1.38 14.16 19.36
N THR A 265 1.15 13.60 18.17
CA THR A 265 1.39 12.18 17.92
C THR A 265 2.88 11.82 17.99
N ALA A 266 3.80 12.71 17.59
CA ALA A 266 5.23 12.50 17.74
C ALA A 266 5.70 12.42 19.22
N TYR A 267 5.06 13.15 20.14
CA TYR A 267 5.33 13.05 21.57
C TYR A 267 4.85 11.73 22.16
N VAL A 268 3.67 11.28 21.76
CA VAL A 268 3.11 9.97 22.16
C VAL A 268 4.00 8.84 21.66
N SER A 269 4.46 8.89 20.40
CA SER A 269 5.40 7.91 19.83
C SER A 269 6.73 7.84 20.61
N ARG A 270 7.24 8.96 21.11
CA ARG A 270 8.46 8.99 21.94
C ARG A 270 8.22 8.50 23.38
N ALA A 271 7.01 8.69 23.92
CA ALA A 271 6.64 8.14 25.22
C ALA A 271 6.48 6.61 25.14
N VAL A 272 5.81 6.11 24.10
CA VAL A 272 5.65 4.69 23.81
C VAL A 272 7.02 4.05 23.51
N GLY A 273 7.89 4.71 22.76
CA GLY A 273 9.26 4.25 22.52
C GLY A 273 10.09 4.14 23.80
N ARG A 274 9.97 5.10 24.73
CA ARG A 274 10.62 5.03 26.05
C ARG A 274 10.05 3.94 26.94
N ALA A 275 8.73 3.74 26.92
CA ALA A 275 8.07 2.67 27.65
C ALA A 275 8.47 1.29 27.12
N LEU A 276 8.55 1.10 25.80
CA LEU A 276 9.05 -0.12 25.17
C LEU A 276 10.53 -0.36 25.49
N ALA A 277 11.36 0.68 25.42
CA ALA A 277 12.79 0.56 25.75
C ALA A 277 13.03 0.27 27.24
N TRP A 278 12.14 0.72 28.14
CA TRP A 278 12.16 0.36 29.55
C TRP A 278 11.67 -1.08 29.75
N ALA A 279 10.55 -1.45 29.13
CA ALA A 279 10.00 -2.81 29.19
C ALA A 279 10.99 -3.85 28.65
N GLY A 280 11.63 -3.60 27.51
CA GLY A 280 12.67 -4.49 26.98
C GLY A 280 13.88 -4.60 27.90
N ARG A 281 14.26 -3.51 28.59
CA ARG A 281 15.33 -3.57 29.59
C ARG A 281 14.94 -4.37 30.83
N VAL A 282 13.70 -4.25 31.31
CA VAL A 282 13.26 -4.92 32.54
C VAL A 282 12.83 -6.37 32.30
N LEU A 283 12.13 -6.67 31.20
CA LEU A 283 11.65 -8.02 30.89
C LEU A 283 12.67 -8.91 30.21
N ILE A 284 13.63 -8.35 29.47
CA ILE A 284 14.57 -9.16 28.68
C ILE A 284 15.99 -8.90 29.15
N ALA A 285 16.44 -7.65 29.13
CA ALA A 285 17.85 -7.37 29.44
C ALA A 285 18.20 -7.66 30.91
N ALA A 286 17.31 -7.36 31.86
CA ALA A 286 17.54 -7.61 33.28
C ALA A 286 17.57 -9.10 33.63
N PRO A 287 16.60 -9.94 33.22
CA PRO A 287 16.68 -11.38 33.47
C PRO A 287 17.81 -12.05 32.69
N VAL A 288 18.07 -11.64 31.43
CA VAL A 288 19.21 -12.17 30.67
C VAL A 288 20.54 -11.78 31.33
N ALA A 289 20.68 -10.54 31.80
CA ALA A 289 21.87 -10.10 32.53
C ALA A 289 22.01 -10.79 33.90
N TRP A 290 20.90 -11.12 34.55
CA TRP A 290 20.89 -11.89 35.79
C TRP A 290 21.31 -13.35 35.52
N VAL A 291 20.72 -14.03 34.52
CA VAL A 291 21.12 -15.38 34.11
C VAL A 291 22.59 -15.41 33.66
N TRP A 292 23.04 -14.42 32.91
CA TRP A 292 24.44 -14.28 32.53
C TRP A 292 25.36 -14.11 33.74
N ARG A 293 24.97 -13.30 34.75
CA ARG A 293 25.78 -13.10 35.96
C ARG A 293 25.70 -14.24 36.97
N SER A 294 24.58 -14.97 37.02
CA SER A 294 24.30 -16.02 37.99
C SER A 294 24.67 -17.42 37.50
N VAL A 295 24.65 -17.66 36.19
CA VAL A 295 24.90 -18.98 35.60
C VAL A 295 26.15 -18.97 34.75
N VAL A 296 26.21 -18.07 33.75
CA VAL A 296 27.30 -18.09 32.78
C VAL A 296 28.60 -17.55 33.38
N GLY A 297 28.54 -16.45 34.13
CA GLY A 297 29.71 -15.88 34.80
C GLY A 297 30.37 -16.85 35.78
N PRO A 298 29.63 -17.51 36.70
CA PRO A 298 30.17 -18.50 37.61
C PRO A 298 30.63 -19.76 36.90
N ALA A 299 29.87 -20.28 35.93
CA ALA A 299 30.28 -21.45 35.15
C ALA A 299 31.55 -21.18 34.33
N LEU A 300 31.69 -19.99 33.75
CA LEU A 300 32.87 -19.58 33.00
C LEU A 300 34.07 -19.31 33.91
N ARG A 301 33.85 -18.80 35.13
CA ARG A 301 34.92 -18.68 36.15
C ARG A 301 35.33 -20.03 36.71
N TRP A 302 34.38 -20.94 36.93
CA TRP A 302 34.62 -22.30 37.40
C TRP A 302 35.32 -23.15 36.34
N SER A 303 34.89 -23.08 35.07
CA SER A 303 35.61 -23.72 33.97
C SER A 303 37.00 -23.12 33.77
N ARG A 304 37.14 -21.81 33.95
CA ARG A 304 38.46 -21.15 33.95
C ARG A 304 39.32 -21.59 35.13
N HIS A 305 38.77 -21.89 36.30
CA HIS A 305 39.58 -22.36 37.44
C HIS A 305 39.86 -23.87 37.39
N ALA A 306 38.90 -24.69 36.95
CA ALA A 306 39.01 -26.14 36.89
C ALA A 306 39.84 -26.63 35.69
N ILE A 307 39.83 -25.92 34.56
CA ILE A 307 40.54 -26.33 33.34
C ILE A 307 41.86 -25.57 33.17
N TRP A 308 41.91 -24.26 33.44
CA TRP A 308 43.14 -23.51 33.21
C TRP A 308 44.18 -23.65 34.33
N ARG A 309 43.80 -23.89 35.59
CA ARG A 309 44.82 -24.15 36.63
C ARG A 309 45.65 -25.40 36.34
N PRO A 310 45.07 -26.58 36.07
CA PRO A 310 45.88 -27.77 35.77
C PRO A 310 46.67 -27.61 34.47
N ALA A 311 46.12 -26.94 33.45
CA ALA A 311 46.86 -26.67 32.21
C ALA A 311 48.04 -25.71 32.43
N VAL A 312 47.86 -24.66 33.23
CA VAL A 312 48.92 -23.69 33.57
C VAL A 312 49.97 -24.33 34.46
N GLU A 313 49.59 -25.22 35.38
CA GLU A 313 50.52 -25.96 36.23
C GLU A 313 51.35 -26.97 35.42
N ALA A 314 50.71 -27.74 34.52
CA ALA A 314 51.42 -28.64 33.60
C ALA A 314 52.39 -27.89 32.68
N VAL A 315 51.97 -26.74 32.13
CA VAL A 315 52.84 -25.89 31.32
C VAL A 315 53.95 -25.25 32.16
N ALA A 316 53.67 -24.87 33.41
CA ALA A 316 54.67 -24.34 34.32
C ALA A 316 55.72 -25.39 34.70
N GLU A 317 55.34 -26.66 34.86
CA GLU A 317 56.27 -27.77 35.11
C GLU A 317 57.15 -28.05 33.91
N VAL A 318 56.58 -28.14 32.70
CA VAL A 318 57.35 -28.27 31.45
C VAL A 318 58.29 -27.08 31.30
N ARG A 319 57.82 -25.85 31.54
CA ARG A 319 58.65 -24.64 31.45
C ARG A 319 59.75 -24.60 32.52
N ARG A 320 59.51 -25.12 33.72
CA ARG A 320 60.53 -25.23 34.78
C ARG A 320 61.56 -26.31 34.42
N ALA A 321 61.14 -27.45 33.88
CA ALA A 321 62.03 -28.51 33.39
C ALA A 321 62.91 -27.99 32.24
N VAL A 322 62.30 -27.32 31.27
CA VAL A 322 62.99 -26.65 30.16
C VAL A 322 63.94 -25.57 30.69
N ARG A 323 63.52 -24.73 31.64
CA ARG A 323 64.42 -23.71 32.21
C ARG A 323 65.55 -24.29 33.06
N ARG A 324 65.37 -25.42 33.74
CA ARG A 324 66.47 -26.13 34.42
C ARG A 324 67.46 -26.71 33.40
N ALA A 325 66.96 -27.26 32.29
CA ALA A 325 67.79 -27.73 31.19
C ALA A 325 68.57 -26.58 30.51
N PHE A 326 67.93 -25.43 30.29
CA PHE A 326 68.59 -24.24 29.74
C PHE A 326 69.48 -23.49 30.74
N ALA A 327 69.30 -23.66 32.06
CA ALA A 327 70.15 -23.04 33.08
C ALA A 327 71.54 -23.70 33.21
N VAL A 328 71.73 -24.90 32.64
CA VAL A 328 73.05 -25.54 32.51
C VAL A 328 73.84 -24.97 31.31
N ALA A 329 73.19 -24.23 30.41
CA ALA A 329 73.86 -23.56 29.29
C ALA A 329 74.46 -22.20 29.76
N PRO A 330 75.76 -21.94 29.56
CA PRO A 330 76.38 -20.67 29.89
C PRO A 330 75.71 -19.50 29.14
N ALA A 331 75.18 -18.54 29.89
CA ALA A 331 74.43 -17.40 29.37
C ALA A 331 75.33 -16.42 28.60
N HIS A 332 75.13 -16.28 27.29
CA HIS A 332 75.55 -15.09 26.55
C HIS A 332 74.57 -13.95 26.86
N ARG A 333 75.03 -12.96 27.64
CA ARG A 333 74.25 -11.79 28.05
C ARG A 333 74.44 -10.67 27.02
N PRO A 334 73.42 -10.28 26.23
CA PRO A 334 73.52 -9.11 25.37
C PRO A 334 73.51 -7.79 26.19
N PRO A 335 74.17 -6.73 25.71
CA PRO A 335 74.37 -5.47 26.43
C PRO A 335 73.05 -4.70 26.68
N PRO A 336 73.00 -3.82 27.70
CA PRO A 336 71.79 -3.15 28.16
C PRO A 336 71.21 -2.21 27.09
N VAL A 337 69.91 -2.37 26.82
CA VAL A 337 69.14 -1.54 25.89
C VAL A 337 68.86 -0.17 26.52
N PRO A 338 69.15 0.96 25.83
CA PRO A 338 68.96 2.30 26.37
C PRO A 338 67.47 2.69 26.49
N PRO A 339 67.12 3.60 27.41
CA PRO A 339 65.73 3.94 27.73
C PRO A 339 65.01 4.64 26.57
N ARG A 340 63.80 4.14 26.28
CA ARG A 340 62.88 4.64 25.25
C ARG A 340 62.41 6.06 25.58
N ARG A 341 62.77 7.06 24.75
CA ARG A 341 62.32 8.46 24.88
C ARG A 341 60.79 8.55 24.74
N ARG A 342 60.13 9.28 25.66
CA ARG A 342 58.72 9.67 25.53
C ARG A 342 58.54 10.65 24.36
N PRO A 343 57.42 10.62 23.60
CA PRO A 343 57.16 11.61 22.56
C PRO A 343 56.90 12.98 23.19
N VAL A 344 57.56 14.01 22.66
CA VAL A 344 57.40 15.42 23.06
C VAL A 344 56.09 15.96 22.47
N PRO A 345 55.26 16.71 23.22
CA PRO A 345 54.07 17.38 22.66
C PRO A 345 54.48 18.39 21.58
N TYR A 346 53.78 18.38 20.45
CA TYR A 346 53.99 19.33 19.36
C TYR A 346 53.68 20.77 19.80
N GLN A 347 54.65 21.67 19.64
CA GLN A 347 54.55 23.10 19.93
C GLN A 347 54.71 23.88 18.61
N PRO A 348 53.69 24.64 18.16
CA PRO A 348 53.74 25.37 16.89
C PRO A 348 54.69 26.57 16.97
N PRO A 349 55.38 26.94 15.87
CA PRO A 349 56.40 27.99 15.88
C PRO A 349 55.82 29.40 16.08
N ALA A 350 56.55 30.20 16.85
CA ALA A 350 56.21 31.57 17.21
C ALA A 350 56.31 32.51 16.00
N VAL A 351 55.31 33.38 15.86
CA VAL A 351 55.31 34.51 14.92
C VAL A 351 56.32 35.55 15.42
N ALA A 352 57.33 35.86 14.61
CA ALA A 352 58.32 36.90 14.92
C ALA A 352 57.81 38.30 14.50
N PRO A 353 57.95 39.34 15.34
CA PRO A 353 57.56 40.72 15.01
C PRO A 353 58.60 41.45 14.12
N PRO A 354 58.21 42.56 13.45
CA PRO A 354 59.03 43.21 12.43
C PRO A 354 60.07 44.16 13.02
N ALA A 355 61.26 44.21 12.42
CA ALA A 355 62.26 45.24 12.69
C ALA A 355 62.95 45.67 11.37
N THR A 356 62.59 46.87 10.93
CA THR A 356 63.37 47.95 10.29
C THR A 356 64.46 47.65 9.23
N ALA A 357 64.34 48.35 8.09
CA ALA A 357 65.23 48.38 6.92
C ALA A 357 66.69 48.80 7.22
N PRO A 358 67.67 48.49 6.34
CA PRO A 358 68.02 49.44 5.27
C PRO A 358 68.50 48.85 3.91
N ALA A 359 68.28 49.68 2.88
CA ALA A 359 69.07 49.97 1.66
C ALA A 359 69.62 48.87 0.72
N ALA A 360 69.12 48.96 -0.52
CA ALA A 360 69.85 48.97 -1.80
C ALA A 360 70.52 47.67 -2.33
N TYR A 361 69.92 47.10 -3.39
CA TYR A 361 70.56 47.00 -4.71
C TYR A 361 69.50 46.79 -5.81
N GLU A 362 69.73 47.47 -6.92
CA GLU A 362 68.90 47.73 -8.10
C GLU A 362 69.08 46.64 -9.17
N ARG A 363 68.00 46.18 -9.87
CA ARG A 363 68.03 45.69 -11.28
C ARG A 363 66.65 45.21 -11.79
N PRO A 364 66.37 45.22 -13.10
CA PRO A 364 65.64 46.29 -13.78
C PRO A 364 64.25 45.87 -14.33
N ALA A 365 63.54 46.87 -14.86
CA ALA A 365 62.16 46.89 -15.34
C ALA A 365 61.95 46.18 -16.73
N PRO A 366 60.70 46.10 -17.26
CA PRO A 366 60.16 44.92 -17.95
C PRO A 366 60.13 45.03 -19.50
N VAL A 367 59.84 43.91 -20.18
CA VAL A 367 59.47 43.89 -21.61
C VAL A 367 58.04 43.33 -21.77
N PRO A 368 57.10 44.06 -22.41
CA PRO A 368 55.74 43.60 -22.63
C PRO A 368 55.60 42.88 -23.98
N SER A 369 54.85 41.78 -24.00
CA SER A 369 54.35 41.16 -25.23
C SER A 369 52.94 40.65 -24.94
N ALA A 370 51.94 41.42 -25.36
CA ALA A 370 51.23 41.23 -26.62
C ALA A 370 50.09 40.20 -26.48
N GLU A 371 48.88 40.76 -26.42
CA GLU A 371 47.80 40.38 -27.33
C GLU A 371 47.15 38.99 -27.12
N ARG A 372 45.98 38.99 -26.45
CA ARG A 372 44.90 38.09 -26.83
C ARG A 372 43.54 38.80 -26.70
N ARG A 373 43.01 39.18 -27.86
CA ARG A 373 41.68 39.74 -28.11
C ARG A 373 40.55 38.73 -27.86
N ALA A 374 39.36 39.31 -27.65
CA ALA A 374 37.99 38.79 -27.71
C ALA A 374 37.50 38.04 -26.46
N ASP A 375 36.37 38.39 -25.83
CA ASP A 375 35.06 38.71 -26.40
C ASP A 375 34.17 39.49 -25.38
N PRO A 376 33.55 40.66 -25.70
CA PRO A 376 32.72 41.41 -24.78
C PRO A 376 31.24 41.37 -25.19
N ARG A 377 30.53 40.28 -24.88
CA ARG A 377 29.06 40.31 -24.81
C ARG A 377 28.56 39.41 -23.69
N LYS A 378 28.63 39.94 -22.47
CA LYS A 378 27.79 39.59 -21.32
C LYS A 378 28.31 40.42 -20.15
N ASP A 379 27.81 41.64 -20.01
CA ASP A 379 27.25 42.09 -18.73
C ASP A 379 26.73 43.52 -18.86
N PHE A 380 25.83 43.87 -17.93
CA PHE A 380 25.30 45.20 -17.62
C PHE A 380 24.02 45.66 -18.33
N GLY A 381 23.00 45.81 -17.49
CA GLY A 381 21.76 46.52 -17.80
C GLY A 381 20.71 46.52 -16.69
N ARG A 382 21.11 46.50 -15.41
CA ARG A 382 20.25 46.79 -14.25
C ARG A 382 20.47 48.25 -13.83
N ARG A 383 19.42 49.08 -13.88
CA ARG A 383 19.15 50.35 -13.15
C ARG A 383 18.02 51.06 -13.93
N GLU A 384 16.77 51.03 -13.49
CA GLU A 384 16.16 51.89 -12.47
C GLU A 384 16.44 53.39 -12.63
N ASP A 385 15.33 54.10 -12.79
CA ASP A 385 14.97 55.46 -12.37
C ASP A 385 15.57 56.68 -13.07
N GLY A 386 14.67 57.54 -13.55
CA GLY A 386 14.98 58.96 -13.70
C GLY A 386 14.15 59.72 -14.74
N ARG A 387 12.99 60.23 -14.30
CA ARG A 387 12.47 61.59 -14.56
C ARG A 387 12.71 62.24 -15.94
N THR A 388 11.62 62.39 -16.69
CA THR A 388 11.28 63.59 -17.49
C THR A 388 11.23 64.88 -16.62
N PRO A 389 11.18 66.12 -17.17
CA PRO A 389 11.28 66.67 -18.55
C PRO A 389 12.25 67.91 -18.55
N PRO A 390 12.13 69.02 -19.34
CA PRO A 390 11.42 69.31 -20.61
C PRO A 390 12.33 69.98 -21.69
N SER A 391 11.85 70.09 -22.93
CA SER A 391 11.81 71.38 -23.66
C SER A 391 11.32 71.22 -25.10
N HIS A 392 10.53 72.22 -25.48
CA HIS A 392 9.92 72.49 -26.76
C HIS A 392 10.87 72.45 -27.96
N ARG A 393 10.44 71.82 -29.06
CA ARG A 393 10.19 72.50 -30.33
C ARG A 393 9.27 71.70 -31.23
#